data_AF-A0A396GPG2-F1
#
_entry.id   AF-A0A396GPG2-F1
#
_cell.length_a   1.000
_cell.length_b   1.000
_cell.length_c   1.000
_cell.angle_alpha   90.00
_cell.angle_beta   90.00
_cell.angle_gamma   90.00
#
_symmetry.space_group_name_H-M   'P 1'
#
loop_
_entity.id
_entity.type
_entity.pdbx_description
1 polymer ?
#
loop_
_entity_poly.entity_id
_entity_poly.type
_entity_poly.pdbx_seq_one_letter_code
_entity_poly.pdbx_strand_id
1 'polypeptide(L)'
;MNIILKTLRGESCNDVSLALFIKYLLPLHHLTTIFTQMATTTTIFTALIFLFSLSFTTTVRSDSDNDCVYTVYVRTGSILKGGTDSKIGVKLYDKYGYYIYIKNLESWGGLMGSGFNYFERGNLDIFSGRGPCLEGPVCAVNVTSDGDGPHHGWYCNYVEVTSTGPHVSCSQEQFTVEQWLATDTSPYQLWSVRNLCHYKLDQARPKTGAPVHHRKIGSEFSILDAPIVREI
;
A
#
# COMPACT_ATOMS: atom_id res chain seq x y z
N MET A 1 6.77 0.91 11.61
CA MET A 1 8.19 1.17 11.27
C MET A 1 8.99 -0.09 10.85
N ASN A 2 8.61 -1.30 11.26
CA ASN A 2 9.36 -2.53 10.91
C ASN A 2 9.00 -3.16 9.53
N ILE A 3 7.85 -2.81 8.94
CA ILE A 3 7.41 -3.37 7.64
C ILE A 3 8.07 -2.62 6.48
N ILE A 4 8.15 -1.30 6.57
CA ILE A 4 8.73 -0.42 5.54
C ILE A 4 10.26 -0.67 5.38
N LEU A 5 10.97 -0.93 6.48
CA LEU A 5 12.42 -1.24 6.42
C LEU A 5 12.72 -2.64 5.84
N LYS A 6 11.76 -3.57 5.85
CA LYS A 6 11.95 -4.92 5.29
C LYS A 6 11.79 -4.94 3.77
N THR A 7 10.90 -4.10 3.22
CA THR A 7 10.74 -3.91 1.76
C THR A 7 11.96 -3.24 1.11
N LEU A 8 12.67 -2.36 1.83
CA LEU A 8 13.86 -1.67 1.31
C LEU A 8 15.10 -2.55 1.13
N ARG A 9 15.08 -3.82 1.57
CA ARG A 9 16.25 -4.70 1.52
C ARG A 9 16.23 -5.75 0.40
N GLY A 10 15.17 -5.82 -0.41
CA GLY A 10 15.08 -6.80 -1.50
C GLY A 10 15.12 -8.26 -1.05
N GLU A 11 14.82 -8.54 0.21
CA GLU A 11 14.76 -9.90 0.74
C GLU A 11 13.51 -10.60 0.17
N SER A 12 13.74 -11.70 -0.55
CA SER A 12 12.70 -12.56 -1.11
C SER A 12 11.69 -12.96 -0.04
N CYS A 13 10.45 -13.22 -0.45
CA CYS A 13 9.38 -13.77 0.38
C CYS A 13 9.77 -15.06 1.16
N ASN A 14 10.88 -15.70 0.77
CA ASN A 14 11.47 -16.86 1.43
C ASN A 14 12.26 -16.54 2.72
N ASP A 15 12.70 -15.30 2.96
CA ASP A 15 13.53 -14.94 4.14
C ASP A 15 12.71 -14.44 5.36
N VAL A 16 11.41 -14.23 5.17
CA VAL A 16 10.53 -13.64 6.20
C VAL A 16 10.36 -14.57 7.41
N SER A 17 10.64 -15.87 7.26
CA SER A 17 10.56 -16.87 8.33
C SER A 17 11.78 -16.87 9.28
N LEU A 18 12.97 -16.48 8.82
CA LEU A 18 14.18 -16.47 9.67
C LEU A 18 14.37 -15.14 10.42
N ALA A 19 14.01 -14.02 9.78
CA ALA A 19 14.18 -12.70 10.39
C ALA A 19 13.26 -12.44 11.60
N LEU A 20 12.16 -13.20 11.73
CA LEU A 20 11.36 -13.20 12.96
C LEU A 20 12.09 -13.89 14.11
N PHE A 21 12.85 -14.96 13.86
CA PHE A 21 13.52 -15.71 14.93
C PHE A 21 14.70 -14.97 15.56
N ILE A 22 15.43 -14.15 14.80
CA ILE A 22 16.64 -13.48 15.30
C ILE A 22 16.33 -12.21 16.11
N LYS A 23 15.19 -11.55 15.88
CA LYS A 23 14.86 -10.27 16.57
C LYS A 23 14.31 -10.45 18.00
N TYR A 24 13.92 -11.67 18.39
CA TYR A 24 13.37 -11.99 19.73
C TYR A 24 14.37 -12.66 20.68
N LEU A 25 15.64 -12.82 20.29
CA LEU A 25 16.68 -13.41 21.12
C LEU A 25 17.88 -12.47 21.19
N LEU A 26 17.84 -11.52 22.14
CA LEU A 26 18.94 -11.18 23.07
C LEU A 26 18.49 -10.05 24.04
N PRO A 27 18.88 -10.11 25.32
CA PRO A 27 18.20 -9.43 26.43
C PRO A 27 18.77 -8.02 26.70
N LEU A 28 17.90 -7.09 27.09
CA LEU A 28 18.29 -5.81 27.68
C LEU A 28 18.78 -6.03 29.11
N HIS A 29 20.08 -5.85 29.33
CA HIS A 29 20.66 -5.62 30.65
C HIS A 29 21.32 -4.24 30.71
N HIS A 30 21.28 -3.66 31.92
CA HIS A 30 21.85 -2.41 32.40
C HIS A 30 21.11 -1.11 32.09
N LEU A 31 20.37 -0.63 33.10
CA LEU A 31 20.80 0.53 33.91
C LEU A 31 19.87 0.71 35.10
N THR A 32 20.28 0.20 36.26
CA THR A 32 19.83 0.68 37.56
C THR A 32 20.81 1.74 38.07
N THR A 33 20.29 2.68 38.85
CA THR A 33 21.00 3.47 39.88
C THR A 33 21.58 4.82 39.46
N ILE A 34 20.75 5.88 39.52
CA ILE A 34 21.21 7.16 40.08
C ILE A 34 20.21 7.58 41.18
N PHE A 35 20.80 7.76 42.36
CA PHE A 35 20.22 7.97 43.67
C PHE A 35 19.50 9.32 43.82
N THR A 36 18.45 9.28 44.65
CA THR A 36 17.95 10.28 45.60
C THR A 36 18.71 11.62 45.71
N GLN A 37 18.11 12.70 45.21
CA GLN A 37 17.88 13.96 45.95
C GLN A 37 17.06 14.91 45.07
N MET A 38 16.37 15.88 45.71
CA MET A 38 15.56 16.96 45.10
C MET A 38 14.06 16.68 45.01
N ALA A 39 13.44 16.35 46.13
CA ALA A 39 11.99 16.52 46.32
C ALA A 39 11.68 18.02 46.42
N THR A 40 11.34 18.66 45.29
CA THR A 40 10.54 19.91 45.15
C THR A 40 10.66 20.50 43.73
N THR A 41 11.72 20.17 42.98
CA THR A 41 11.84 20.44 41.52
C THR A 41 11.26 19.32 40.66
N THR A 42 11.01 18.14 41.23
CA THR A 42 10.44 16.97 40.55
C THR A 42 9.00 17.20 40.08
N THR A 43 8.19 17.94 40.83
CA THR A 43 6.76 18.13 40.52
C THR A 43 6.53 18.98 39.28
N ILE A 44 7.39 19.98 39.06
CA ILE A 44 7.35 20.81 37.85
C ILE A 44 7.89 20.03 36.66
N PHE A 45 8.99 19.27 36.83
CA PHE A 45 9.57 18.45 35.77
C PHE A 45 8.66 17.28 35.36
N THR A 46 7.99 16.63 36.31
CA THR A 46 6.99 15.60 36.02
C THR A 46 5.74 16.21 35.39
N ALA A 47 5.27 17.38 35.83
CA ALA A 47 4.17 18.09 35.20
C ALA A 47 4.48 18.51 33.76
N LEU A 48 5.71 18.96 33.47
CA LEU A 48 6.16 19.31 32.13
C LEU A 48 6.30 18.08 31.23
N ILE A 49 6.79 16.95 31.74
CA ILE A 49 6.80 15.67 31.02
C ILE A 49 5.36 15.17 30.78
N PHE A 50 4.46 15.33 31.74
CA PHE A 50 3.04 14.98 31.60
C PHE A 50 2.34 15.86 30.55
N LEU A 51 2.60 17.17 30.56
CA LEU A 51 2.10 18.11 29.55
C LEU A 51 2.70 17.83 28.16
N PHE A 52 4.00 17.51 28.09
CA PHE A 52 4.66 17.12 26.85
C PHE A 52 4.12 15.78 26.31
N SER A 53 3.78 14.85 27.20
CA SER A 53 3.11 13.59 26.84
C SER A 53 1.67 13.78 26.38
N LEU A 54 0.97 14.82 26.88
CA LEU A 54 -0.38 15.17 26.45
C LEU A 54 -0.40 15.84 25.07
N SER A 55 0.68 16.55 24.71
CA SER A 55 0.91 17.06 23.35
C SER A 55 1.39 15.99 22.36
N PHE A 56 1.76 14.80 22.83
CA PHE A 56 2.05 13.64 21.98
C PHE A 56 0.80 12.78 21.77
N THR A 57 -0.36 13.39 21.55
CA THR A 57 -1.46 12.70 20.86
C THR A 57 -1.11 12.62 19.38
N THR A 58 -0.09 11.81 19.07
CA THR A 58 0.02 11.29 17.71
C THR A 58 -1.29 10.56 17.46
N THR A 59 -2.06 11.05 16.50
CA THR A 59 -3.19 10.30 15.96
C THR A 59 -2.60 9.02 15.41
N VAL A 60 -2.60 7.95 16.21
CA VAL A 60 -2.46 6.59 15.70
C VAL A 60 -3.68 6.41 14.82
N ARG A 61 -3.51 6.67 13.52
CA ARG A 61 -4.51 6.24 12.54
C ARG A 61 -4.63 4.75 12.77
N SER A 62 -5.82 4.31 13.19
CA SER A 62 -6.18 2.91 13.13
C SER A 62 -5.98 2.53 11.66
N ASP A 63 -4.84 1.90 11.37
CA ASP A 63 -4.68 1.21 10.10
C ASP A 63 -5.91 0.31 10.00
N SER A 64 -6.57 0.32 8.84
CA SER A 64 -7.66 -0.63 8.69
C SER A 64 -7.01 -2.01 8.81
N ASP A 65 -7.41 -2.80 9.80
CA ASP A 65 -6.81 -4.13 10.08
C ASP A 65 -6.97 -5.11 8.90
N ASN A 66 -7.53 -4.66 7.78
CA ASN A 66 -7.83 -5.39 6.56
C ASN A 66 -7.06 -4.88 5.33
N ASP A 67 -6.10 -3.96 5.50
CA ASP A 67 -5.24 -3.50 4.40
C ASP A 67 -3.94 -4.29 4.31
N CYS A 68 -3.54 -4.57 3.07
CA CYS A 68 -2.29 -5.20 2.71
C CYS A 68 -1.36 -4.16 2.09
N VAL A 69 -0.05 -4.41 2.20
CA VAL A 69 0.99 -3.66 1.50
C VAL A 69 1.29 -4.38 0.20
N TYR A 70 1.19 -3.64 -0.89
CA TYR A 70 1.54 -4.09 -2.22
C TYR A 70 2.79 -3.33 -2.66
N THR A 71 3.79 -4.05 -3.15
CA THR A 71 4.98 -3.46 -3.78
C THR A 71 5.03 -3.94 -5.22
N VAL A 72 5.07 -3.00 -6.16
CA VAL A 72 5.07 -3.26 -7.59
C VAL A 72 6.41 -2.79 -8.14
N TYR A 73 7.14 -3.70 -8.77
CA TYR A 73 8.35 -3.42 -9.51
C TYR A 73 8.02 -3.45 -10.99
N VAL A 74 8.34 -2.39 -11.72
CA VAL A 74 8.07 -2.29 -13.15
C VAL A 74 9.40 -2.14 -13.86
N ARG A 75 9.69 -3.06 -14.78
CA ARG A 75 10.84 -2.94 -15.66
C ARG A 75 10.39 -2.40 -17.01
N THR A 76 10.91 -1.24 -17.37
CA THR A 76 10.77 -0.71 -18.73
C THR A 76 11.84 -1.34 -19.62
N GLY A 77 11.46 -1.74 -20.83
CA GLY A 77 12.39 -2.37 -21.76
C GLY A 77 13.50 -1.43 -22.21
N SER A 78 14.62 -2.01 -22.60
CA SER A 78 15.80 -1.28 -23.09
C SER A 78 15.77 -1.01 -24.59
N ILE A 79 14.64 -1.24 -25.26
CA ILE A 79 14.49 -0.95 -26.70
C ILE A 79 14.40 0.56 -26.97
N LEU A 80 14.74 0.98 -28.19
CA LEU A 80 14.70 2.40 -28.56
C LEU A 80 13.27 2.95 -28.38
N LYS A 81 13.18 4.12 -27.73
CA LYS A 81 11.91 4.78 -27.38
C LYS A 81 10.99 3.94 -26.48
N GLY A 82 11.54 3.00 -25.70
CA GLY A 82 10.73 2.14 -24.82
C GLY A 82 10.17 2.82 -23.56
N GLY A 83 10.58 4.06 -23.26
CA GLY A 83 10.10 4.80 -22.08
C GLY A 83 8.85 5.66 -22.35
N THR A 84 8.19 6.15 -21.30
CA THR A 84 6.95 6.94 -21.44
C THR A 84 6.73 7.98 -20.34
N ASP A 85 6.00 9.05 -20.70
CA ASP A 85 5.46 10.05 -19.77
C ASP A 85 3.96 9.84 -19.44
N SER A 86 3.35 8.76 -19.95
CA SER A 86 1.94 8.43 -19.69
C SER A 86 1.71 7.92 -18.26
N LYS A 87 0.48 8.03 -17.76
CA LYS A 87 0.12 7.45 -16.45
C LYS A 87 -0.10 5.95 -16.59
N ILE A 88 0.61 5.20 -15.76
CA ILE A 88 0.52 3.74 -15.74
C ILE A 88 -0.37 3.28 -14.58
N GLY A 89 -1.41 2.53 -14.93
CA GLY A 89 -2.31 1.85 -14.01
C GLY A 89 -2.09 0.33 -13.99
N VAL A 90 -2.42 -0.30 -12.88
CA VAL A 90 -2.28 -1.75 -12.69
C VAL A 90 -3.49 -2.30 -11.94
N LYS A 91 -4.12 -3.35 -12.48
CA LYS A 91 -5.05 -4.20 -11.72
C LYS A 91 -4.34 -5.48 -11.31
N LEU A 92 -4.47 -5.83 -10.05
CA LEU A 92 -3.92 -7.06 -9.45
C LEU A 92 -5.08 -7.97 -9.10
N TYR A 93 -5.02 -9.22 -9.55
CA TYR A 93 -6.08 -10.21 -9.34
C TYR A 93 -5.57 -11.37 -8.51
N ASP A 94 -6.39 -11.87 -7.58
CA ASP A 94 -6.12 -13.09 -6.84
C ASP A 94 -6.80 -14.31 -7.47
N LYS A 95 -6.46 -15.50 -6.96
CA LYS A 95 -7.02 -16.78 -7.42
C LYS A 95 -8.52 -16.96 -7.11
N TYR A 96 -9.11 -16.10 -6.28
CA TYR A 96 -10.49 -16.20 -5.82
C TYR A 96 -11.44 -15.28 -6.59
N GLY A 97 -10.96 -14.58 -7.61
CA GLY A 97 -11.80 -13.71 -8.42
C GLY A 97 -11.92 -12.29 -7.86
N TYR A 98 -11.03 -11.86 -6.97
CA TYR A 98 -10.99 -10.48 -6.52
C TYR A 98 -9.86 -9.71 -7.19
N TYR A 99 -10.08 -8.40 -7.37
CA TYR A 99 -9.02 -7.51 -7.84
C TYR A 99 -8.96 -6.19 -7.07
N ILE A 100 -7.77 -5.61 -7.00
CA ILE A 100 -7.58 -4.21 -6.66
C ILE A 100 -7.13 -3.44 -7.90
N TYR A 101 -7.48 -2.16 -7.99
CA TYR A 101 -7.08 -1.31 -9.11
C TYR A 101 -6.32 -0.08 -8.63
N ILE A 102 -5.06 -0.01 -9.04
CA ILE A 102 -4.18 1.13 -8.86
C ILE A 102 -4.23 1.95 -10.15
N LYS A 103 -4.88 3.12 -10.11
CA LYS A 103 -5.12 3.92 -11.33
C LYS A 103 -3.86 4.60 -11.86
N ASN A 104 -2.99 5.04 -10.98
CA ASN A 104 -1.71 5.68 -11.31
C ASN A 104 -0.67 5.26 -10.27
N LEU A 105 0.28 4.42 -10.67
CA LEU A 105 1.35 3.88 -9.84
C LEU A 105 2.19 4.97 -9.17
N GLU A 106 2.59 6.00 -9.92
CA GLU A 106 3.44 7.09 -9.43
C GLU A 106 2.79 7.80 -8.25
N SER A 107 1.56 8.29 -8.44
CA SER A 107 0.81 9.00 -7.40
C SER A 107 0.35 8.11 -6.25
N TRP A 108 0.21 6.79 -6.48
CA TRP A 108 -0.23 5.84 -5.47
C TRP A 108 0.88 5.49 -4.48
N GLY A 109 2.13 5.40 -4.94
CA GLY A 109 3.21 4.93 -4.08
C GLY A 109 4.62 4.98 -4.67
N GLY A 110 4.94 5.90 -5.58
CA GLY A 110 6.28 6.02 -6.15
C GLY A 110 7.38 6.16 -5.07
N LEU A 111 8.41 5.31 -5.15
CA LEU A 111 9.50 5.23 -4.16
C LEU A 111 10.86 5.73 -4.66
N MET A 112 10.94 6.28 -5.88
CA MET A 112 12.22 6.67 -6.49
C MET A 112 12.69 8.09 -6.10
N GLY A 113 11.89 8.81 -5.31
CA GLY A 113 12.18 10.17 -4.84
C GLY A 113 11.43 11.24 -5.61
N SER A 114 11.51 12.47 -5.11
CA SER A 114 10.83 13.63 -5.69
C SER A 114 11.44 14.04 -7.02
N GLY A 115 10.61 14.28 -8.03
CA GLY A 115 11.04 14.69 -9.37
C GLY A 115 11.74 13.59 -10.18
N PHE A 116 11.69 12.34 -9.71
CA PHE A 116 12.18 11.20 -10.47
C PHE A 116 11.29 10.98 -11.70
N ASN A 117 11.91 10.78 -12.87
CA ASN A 117 11.16 10.47 -14.08
C ASN A 117 10.97 8.95 -14.20
N TYR A 118 9.74 8.50 -13.94
CA TYR A 118 9.37 7.09 -13.95
C TYR A 118 9.19 6.57 -15.38
N PHE A 119 9.24 5.25 -15.52
CA PHE A 119 8.96 4.52 -16.76
C PHE A 119 9.92 4.86 -17.91
N GLU A 120 11.13 5.30 -17.59
CA GLU A 120 12.16 5.59 -18.59
C GLU A 120 12.84 4.32 -19.11
N ARG A 121 13.37 4.40 -20.33
CA ARG A 121 13.97 3.27 -21.04
C ARG A 121 15.02 2.54 -20.18
N GLY A 122 14.79 1.26 -19.92
CA GLY A 122 15.70 0.39 -19.17
C GLY A 122 15.62 0.53 -17.66
N ASN A 123 14.83 1.46 -17.12
CA ASN A 123 14.68 1.65 -15.68
C ASN A 123 13.92 0.49 -15.03
N LEU A 124 14.26 0.27 -13.76
CA LEU A 124 13.48 -0.52 -12.82
C LEU A 124 12.87 0.47 -11.82
N ASP A 125 11.56 0.61 -11.87
CA ASP A 125 10.81 1.53 -11.03
C ASP A 125 10.07 0.78 -9.93
N ILE A 126 10.03 1.37 -8.74
CA ILE A 126 9.48 0.73 -7.54
C ILE A 126 8.36 1.58 -6.98
N PHE A 127 7.23 0.95 -6.74
CA PHE A 127 6.04 1.54 -6.15
C PHE A 127 5.60 0.71 -4.95
N SER A 128 5.20 1.35 -3.84
CA SER A 128 4.63 0.65 -2.71
C SER A 128 3.50 1.45 -2.07
N GLY A 129 2.39 0.78 -1.80
CA GLY A 129 1.21 1.41 -1.23
C GLY A 129 0.32 0.40 -0.52
N ARG A 130 -0.66 0.93 0.21
CA ARG A 130 -1.67 0.13 0.89
C ARG A 130 -2.93 0.01 0.03
N GLY A 131 -3.62 -1.10 0.19
CA GLY A 131 -4.94 -1.33 -0.39
C GLY A 131 -5.64 -2.51 0.29
N PRO A 132 -6.92 -2.76 -0.04
CA PRO A 132 -7.68 -3.86 0.53
C PRO A 132 -6.96 -5.19 0.32
N CYS A 133 -6.82 -5.99 1.37
CA CYS A 133 -6.21 -7.31 1.25
C CYS A 133 -7.00 -8.20 0.27
N LEU A 134 -6.31 -8.67 -0.77
CA LEU A 134 -6.75 -9.80 -1.58
C LEU A 134 -6.78 -11.08 -0.72
N GLU A 135 -7.65 -12.03 -1.09
CA GLU A 135 -7.86 -13.25 -0.30
C GLU A 135 -6.81 -14.33 -0.59
N GLY A 136 -6.06 -14.17 -1.70
CA GLY A 136 -5.01 -15.09 -2.11
C GLY A 136 -3.83 -14.37 -2.77
N PRO A 137 -2.80 -15.14 -3.17
CA PRO A 137 -1.68 -14.59 -3.91
C PRO A 137 -2.15 -13.99 -5.24
N VAL A 138 -1.47 -12.93 -5.67
CA VAL A 138 -1.71 -12.32 -6.98
C VAL A 138 -1.32 -13.33 -8.06
N CYS A 139 -2.26 -13.66 -8.94
CA CYS A 139 -2.04 -14.60 -10.05
C CYS A 139 -2.33 -13.99 -11.42
N ALA A 140 -2.82 -12.75 -11.49
CA ALA A 140 -2.90 -12.04 -12.75
C ALA A 140 -2.66 -10.54 -12.57
N VAL A 141 -2.19 -9.94 -13.66
CA VAL A 141 -2.01 -8.49 -13.78
C VAL A 141 -2.67 -7.98 -15.06
N ASN A 142 -3.28 -6.81 -14.98
CA ASN A 142 -3.64 -6.00 -16.15
C ASN A 142 -2.95 -4.63 -16.01
N VAL A 143 -1.98 -4.39 -16.87
CA VAL A 143 -1.23 -3.13 -16.92
C VAL A 143 -1.87 -2.24 -17.99
N THR A 144 -2.10 -0.98 -17.68
CA THR A 144 -2.75 -0.01 -18.56
C THR A 144 -1.96 1.28 -18.64
N SER A 145 -1.90 1.90 -19.81
CA SER A 145 -1.41 3.26 -20.01
C SER A 145 -2.61 4.17 -20.34
N ASP A 146 -2.60 5.43 -19.88
CA ASP A 146 -3.56 6.42 -20.37
C ASP A 146 -3.25 6.89 -21.80
N GLY A 147 -2.03 6.65 -22.31
CA GLY A 147 -1.63 7.00 -23.67
C GLY A 147 -1.58 8.50 -23.94
N ASP A 148 -1.58 9.31 -22.88
CA ASP A 148 -1.55 10.76 -22.97
C ASP A 148 -0.11 11.29 -22.95
N GLY A 149 0.08 12.49 -23.52
CA GLY A 149 1.33 13.24 -23.45
C GLY A 149 2.32 12.98 -24.60
N PRO A 150 3.45 13.71 -24.61
CA PRO A 150 4.58 13.35 -25.46
C PRO A 150 5.10 11.96 -25.04
N HIS A 151 5.73 11.24 -25.97
CA HIS A 151 6.32 9.92 -25.68
C HIS A 151 5.34 8.92 -25.03
N HIS A 152 4.06 8.93 -25.42
CA HIS A 152 3.02 8.09 -24.83
C HIS A 152 3.16 6.58 -25.08
N GLY A 153 3.91 6.18 -26.10
CA GLY A 153 4.17 4.76 -26.40
C GLY A 153 5.17 4.17 -25.41
N TRP A 154 4.80 3.11 -24.72
CA TRP A 154 5.62 2.49 -23.69
C TRP A 154 5.94 1.04 -24.00
N TYR A 155 7.16 0.57 -23.77
CA TYR A 155 7.49 -0.86 -23.83
C TYR A 155 7.73 -1.42 -22.44
N CYS A 156 6.76 -2.19 -21.95
CA CYS A 156 6.85 -2.86 -20.67
C CYS A 156 7.57 -4.20 -20.83
N ASN A 157 8.65 -4.42 -20.06
CA ASN A 157 9.37 -5.69 -20.04
C ASN A 157 8.71 -6.68 -19.07
N TYR A 158 8.62 -6.34 -17.78
CA TYR A 158 7.89 -7.14 -16.80
C TYR A 158 7.31 -6.28 -15.68
N VAL A 159 6.34 -6.85 -14.97
CA VAL A 159 5.83 -6.35 -13.69
C VAL A 159 5.98 -7.45 -12.65
N GLU A 160 6.67 -7.17 -11.55
CA GLU A 160 6.74 -8.05 -10.38
C GLU A 160 5.93 -7.44 -9.24
N VAL A 161 5.16 -8.28 -8.55
CA VAL A 161 4.25 -7.84 -7.50
C VAL A 161 4.53 -8.65 -6.25
N THR A 162 4.81 -7.94 -5.16
CA THR A 162 4.88 -8.50 -3.82
C THR A 162 3.69 -8.00 -3.01
N SER A 163 2.98 -8.92 -2.34
CA SER A 163 1.86 -8.61 -1.44
C SER A 163 2.10 -9.20 -0.07
N THR A 164 1.80 -8.45 0.99
CA THR A 164 1.91 -8.90 2.39
C THR A 164 0.91 -8.15 3.27
N GLY A 165 0.40 -8.77 4.32
CA GLY A 165 -0.51 -8.11 5.25
C GLY A 165 -0.72 -8.86 6.55
N PRO A 166 -1.48 -8.29 7.49
CA PRO A 166 -1.90 -8.99 8.70
C PRO A 166 -2.65 -10.26 8.33
N HIS A 167 -2.22 -11.41 8.84
CA HIS A 167 -2.85 -12.73 8.59
C HIS A 167 -2.88 -13.17 7.11
N VAL A 168 -2.17 -12.49 6.21
CA VAL A 168 -2.01 -12.87 4.81
C VAL A 168 -0.54 -13.19 4.59
N SER A 169 -0.25 -14.42 4.14
CA SER A 169 1.11 -14.81 3.79
C SER A 169 1.67 -13.89 2.70
N CYS A 170 2.96 -13.58 2.83
CA CYS A 170 3.66 -12.91 1.75
C CYS A 170 3.55 -13.73 0.46
N SER A 171 3.41 -13.05 -0.67
CA SER A 171 3.47 -13.64 -2.01
C SER A 171 4.23 -12.71 -2.94
N GLN A 172 4.95 -13.29 -3.89
CA GLN A 172 5.69 -12.58 -4.93
C GLN A 172 5.47 -13.31 -6.25
N GLU A 173 5.11 -12.58 -7.30
CA GLU A 173 4.88 -13.14 -8.63
C GLU A 173 5.37 -12.16 -9.70
N GLN A 174 6.09 -12.67 -10.70
CA GLN A 174 6.58 -11.88 -11.83
C GLN A 174 5.78 -12.20 -13.09
N PHE A 175 5.24 -11.17 -13.72
CA PHE A 175 4.51 -11.25 -14.97
C PHE A 175 5.36 -10.66 -16.10
N THR A 176 5.89 -11.53 -16.97
CA THR A 176 6.57 -11.10 -18.19
C THR A 176 5.57 -10.49 -19.17
N VAL A 177 5.78 -9.21 -19.53
CA VAL A 177 4.91 -8.46 -20.44
C VAL A 177 5.49 -8.47 -21.85
N GLU A 178 6.69 -7.94 -22.06
CA GLU A 178 7.35 -7.86 -23.39
C GLU A 178 6.42 -7.32 -24.49
N GLN A 179 5.79 -6.18 -24.24
CA GLN A 179 4.76 -5.62 -25.12
C GLN A 179 4.80 -4.10 -25.15
N TRP A 180 4.59 -3.53 -26.34
CA TRP A 180 4.21 -2.13 -26.48
C TRP A 180 2.79 -1.89 -25.93
N LEU A 181 2.65 -0.89 -25.08
CA LEU A 181 1.40 -0.25 -24.69
C LEU A 181 1.35 1.10 -25.41
N ALA A 182 0.87 1.07 -26.64
CA ALA A 182 0.86 2.22 -27.55
C ALA A 182 -0.25 2.07 -28.60
N THR A 183 -0.76 3.17 -29.14
CA THR A 183 -1.72 3.15 -30.26
C THR A 183 -1.05 3.25 -31.63
N ASP A 184 0.22 3.66 -31.67
CA ASP A 184 0.98 3.87 -32.90
C ASP A 184 1.93 2.70 -33.24
N THR A 185 2.04 1.72 -32.36
CA THR A 185 2.93 0.57 -32.48
C THR A 185 2.20 -0.72 -32.14
N SER A 186 2.39 -1.78 -32.94
CA SER A 186 1.80 -3.10 -32.68
C SER A 186 2.09 -3.58 -31.25
N PRO A 187 1.08 -4.06 -30.49
CA PRO A 187 -0.24 -4.50 -30.93
C PRO A 187 -1.34 -3.42 -30.99
N TYR A 188 -0.99 -2.12 -30.94
CA TYR A 188 -1.94 -0.99 -30.99
C TYR A 188 -2.93 -0.98 -29.82
N GLN A 189 -2.46 -1.39 -28.64
CA GLN A 189 -3.25 -1.50 -27.42
C GLN A 189 -2.55 -0.71 -26.31
N LEU A 190 -3.31 0.01 -25.50
CA LEU A 190 -2.80 0.70 -24.30
C LEU A 190 -2.88 -0.16 -23.03
N TRP A 191 -2.99 -1.48 -23.19
CA TRP A 191 -3.10 -2.40 -22.05
C TRP A 191 -2.47 -3.75 -22.36
N SER A 192 -2.12 -4.49 -21.31
CA SER A 192 -1.69 -5.88 -21.42
C SER A 192 -2.11 -6.70 -20.20
N VAL A 193 -2.63 -7.90 -20.45
CA VAL A 193 -3.08 -8.83 -19.40
C VAL A 193 -2.16 -10.05 -19.37
N ARG A 194 -1.69 -10.42 -18.19
CA ARG A 194 -1.05 -11.73 -17.94
C ARG A 194 -1.87 -12.44 -16.89
N ASN A 195 -2.51 -13.54 -17.29
CA ASN A 195 -3.41 -14.31 -16.45
C ASN A 195 -2.83 -15.70 -16.17
N LEU A 196 -2.34 -15.91 -14.95
CA LEU A 196 -1.90 -17.21 -14.43
C LEU A 196 -2.96 -17.82 -13.50
N CYS A 197 -4.10 -17.16 -13.31
CA CYS A 197 -5.21 -17.69 -12.54
C CYS A 197 -5.96 -18.78 -13.32
N HIS A 198 -6.58 -19.72 -12.60
CA HIS A 198 -7.39 -20.80 -13.20
C HIS A 198 -8.83 -20.38 -13.56
N TYR A 199 -9.09 -19.08 -13.74
CA TYR A 199 -10.40 -18.54 -14.11
C TYR A 199 -10.26 -17.38 -15.10
N LYS A 200 -11.38 -17.00 -15.73
CA LYS A 200 -11.42 -15.87 -16.68
C LYS A 200 -11.65 -14.55 -15.93
N LEU A 201 -10.85 -13.53 -16.24
CA LEU A 201 -10.86 -12.26 -15.50
C LEU A 201 -12.16 -11.43 -15.69
N ASP A 202 -13.02 -11.77 -16.64
CA ASP A 202 -14.35 -11.18 -16.82
C ASP A 202 -15.30 -11.47 -15.65
N GLN A 203 -15.02 -12.53 -14.88
CA GLN A 203 -15.76 -12.90 -13.68
C GLN A 203 -15.24 -12.21 -12.40
N ALA A 204 -14.12 -11.48 -12.50
CA ALA A 204 -13.48 -10.88 -11.34
C ALA A 204 -14.26 -9.67 -10.81
N ARG A 205 -14.30 -9.51 -9.48
CA ARG A 205 -14.97 -8.40 -8.79
C ARG A 205 -13.99 -7.56 -7.99
N PRO A 206 -14.24 -6.24 -7.84
CA PRO A 206 -13.34 -5.39 -7.06
C PRO A 206 -13.36 -5.81 -5.59
N LYS A 207 -12.18 -5.86 -4.98
CA LYS A 207 -12.04 -5.97 -3.53
C LYS A 207 -12.32 -4.59 -2.94
N THR A 208 -13.50 -4.42 -2.36
CA THR A 208 -13.81 -3.21 -1.59
C THR A 208 -13.08 -3.30 -0.25
N GLY A 209 -12.47 -2.20 0.18
CA GLY A 209 -12.06 -2.07 1.58
C GLY A 209 -13.27 -2.27 2.49
N ALA A 210 -13.04 -2.65 3.76
CA ALA A 210 -14.12 -2.68 4.73
C ALA A 210 -14.88 -1.33 4.68
N PRO A 211 -16.22 -1.33 4.69
CA PRO A 211 -16.96 -0.07 4.73
C PRO A 211 -16.45 0.72 5.93
N VAL A 212 -15.89 1.90 5.67
CA VAL A 212 -15.58 2.86 6.72
C VAL A 212 -16.91 3.14 7.40
N HIS A 213 -17.14 2.52 8.55
CA HIS A 213 -18.26 2.86 9.37
C HIS A 213 -17.96 4.28 9.85
N HIS A 214 -18.45 5.27 9.11
CA HIS A 214 -18.58 6.61 9.64
C HIS A 214 -19.51 6.46 10.83
N ARG A 215 -18.92 6.34 12.02
CA ARG A 215 -19.63 6.49 13.28
C ARG A 215 -20.23 7.89 13.19
N LYS A 216 -21.53 7.97 12.90
CA LYS A 216 -22.29 9.20 13.10
C LYS A 216 -22.07 9.57 14.56
N ILE A 217 -21.16 10.50 14.82
CA ILE A 217 -21.17 11.26 16.06
C ILE A 217 -22.29 12.29 15.83
N GLY A 218 -23.52 11.80 15.98
CA GLY A 218 -24.73 12.59 16.00
C GLY A 218 -25.34 12.42 17.37
N SER A 219 -24.90 13.24 18.30
CA SER A 219 -25.67 13.59 19.49
C SER A 219 -26.94 14.29 19.01
N GLU A 220 -28.06 13.58 19.01
CA GLU A 220 -29.38 14.21 18.90
C GLU A 220 -30.26 13.63 20.00
N PHE A 221 -30.01 14.10 21.22
CA PHE A 221 -30.94 13.97 22.33
C PHE A 221 -31.88 15.18 22.25
N SER A 222 -32.91 15.11 21.41
CA SER A 222 -33.98 16.11 21.35
C SER A 222 -35.05 15.75 22.38
N ILE A 223 -34.96 16.38 23.56
CA ILE A 223 -36.05 16.39 24.56
C ILE A 223 -37.07 17.42 24.10
N LEU A 224 -38.01 17.04 23.24
CA LEU A 224 -39.25 17.78 23.02
C LEU A 224 -40.38 16.81 22.64
N ASP A 225 -40.75 15.94 23.57
CA ASP A 225 -42.07 15.33 23.62
C ASP A 225 -42.65 15.57 25.02
N ALA A 226 -43.28 16.74 25.19
CA ALA A 226 -44.18 17.00 26.31
C ALA A 226 -45.63 16.88 25.81
N PRO A 227 -46.53 16.18 26.53
CA PRO A 227 -47.88 15.91 26.07
C PRO A 227 -48.76 17.15 26.23
N ILE A 228 -49.44 17.56 25.15
CA ILE A 228 -50.54 18.52 25.24
C ILE A 228 -51.78 17.79 25.77
N VAL A 229 -52.13 18.11 27.01
CA VAL A 229 -53.45 17.87 27.60
C VAL A 229 -54.50 18.59 26.74
N ARG A 230 -55.52 17.87 26.27
CA ARG A 230 -56.78 18.49 25.82
C ARG A 230 -57.88 18.09 26.79
N GLU A 231 -58.45 19.10 27.43
CA GLU A 231 -59.76 19.06 28.08
C GLU A 231 -60.83 18.70 27.05
N ILE A 232 -61.66 17.70 27.39
CA ILE A 232 -63.14 17.78 27.42
C ILE A 232 -63.59 16.92 28.61
#